data_AF-A0A942SGM8-F1
#
_entry.id   AF-A0A942SGM8-F1
#
_cell.length_a   1.000
_cell.length_b   1.000
_cell.length_c   1.000
_cell.angle_alpha   90.00
_cell.angle_beta   90.00
_cell.angle_gamma   90.00
#
_symmetry.space_group_name_H-M   'P 1'
#
loop_
_entity.id
_entity.type
_entity.pdbx_description
1 polymer ?
#
loop_
_entity_poly.entity_id
_entity_poly.type
_entity_poly.pdbx_seq_one_letter_code
_entity_poly.pdbx_strand_id
1 'polypeptide(L)'
;MRILLDTHILLWALGDPAKLPGNARLLIEDDANDILFSAASILEIAIKAQAGRVDFPVRPDQIAAAALATGFSELPVSARHGAGVCSLPLHHRDPFDRLLIAQAISEPARLLTVDALLGQYSELVDTL
;
A
#
# COMPACT_ATOMS: atom_id res chain seq x y z
N MET A 1 2.33 -9.08 -13.01
CA MET A 1 3.30 -7.99 -12.70
C MET A 1 3.35 -7.72 -11.21
N ARG A 2 4.27 -6.88 -10.70
CA ARG A 2 4.30 -6.54 -9.26
C ARG A 2 3.39 -5.37 -8.94
N ILE A 3 2.53 -5.54 -7.94
CA ILE A 3 1.54 -4.56 -7.54
C ILE A 3 1.65 -4.30 -6.05
N LEU A 4 2.01 -3.09 -5.65
CA LEU A 4 2.01 -2.65 -4.26
C LEU A 4 0.65 -2.06 -3.91
N LEU A 5 0.00 -2.58 -2.89
CA LEU A 5 -1.26 -2.04 -2.39
C LEU A 5 -0.99 -0.87 -1.44
N ASP A 6 -1.66 0.25 -1.66
CA ASP A 6 -1.84 1.29 -0.65
C ASP A 6 -2.60 0.72 0.57
N THR A 7 -2.43 1.34 1.73
CA THR A 7 -3.00 0.93 3.02
C THR A 7 -4.52 0.78 2.97
N HIS A 8 -5.25 1.69 2.31
CA HIS A 8 -6.71 1.56 2.17
C HIS A 8 -7.11 0.38 1.28
N ILE A 9 -6.39 0.17 0.17
CA ILE A 9 -6.65 -0.94 -0.75
C ILE A 9 -6.37 -2.28 -0.07
N LEU A 10 -5.27 -2.39 0.69
CA LEU A 10 -4.95 -3.56 1.51
C LEU A 10 -6.10 -3.90 2.48
N LEU A 11 -6.61 -2.90 3.19
CA LEU A 11 -7.70 -3.12 4.14
C LEU A 11 -9.01 -3.55 3.48
N TRP A 12 -9.35 -2.97 2.33
CA TRP A 12 -10.53 -3.41 1.58
C TRP A 12 -10.35 -4.81 1.02
N ALA A 13 -9.18 -5.12 0.44
CA ALA A 13 -8.89 -6.46 -0.07
C ALA A 13 -9.03 -7.56 0.99
N LEU A 14 -8.67 -7.27 2.25
CA LEU A 14 -8.74 -8.26 3.33
C LEU A 14 -10.05 -8.26 4.12
N GLY A 15 -10.71 -7.10 4.25
CA GLY A 15 -11.85 -6.93 5.17
C GLY A 15 -13.18 -6.65 4.49
N ASP A 16 -13.17 -5.94 3.37
CA ASP A 16 -14.40 -5.54 2.66
C ASP A 16 -14.16 -5.40 1.14
N PRO A 17 -13.99 -6.53 0.42
CA PRO A 17 -13.63 -6.49 -1.00
C PRO A 17 -14.68 -5.83 -1.89
N ALA A 18 -15.91 -5.65 -1.40
CA ALA A 18 -16.98 -4.93 -2.10
C ALA A 18 -16.69 -3.43 -2.22
N LYS A 19 -15.80 -2.88 -1.40
CA LYS A 19 -15.32 -1.49 -1.50
C LYS A 19 -14.22 -1.29 -2.54
N LEU A 20 -13.60 -2.36 -3.04
CA LEU A 20 -12.60 -2.25 -4.09
C LEU A 20 -13.23 -1.76 -5.40
N PRO A 21 -12.64 -0.76 -6.05
CA PRO A 21 -12.94 -0.43 -7.44
C PRO A 21 -12.82 -1.68 -8.33
N GLY A 22 -13.69 -1.82 -9.34
CA GLY A 22 -13.77 -3.04 -10.15
C GLY A 22 -12.46 -3.40 -10.86
N ASN A 23 -11.73 -2.39 -11.36
CA ASN A 23 -10.40 -2.56 -11.94
C ASN A 23 -9.36 -3.06 -10.91
N ALA A 24 -9.37 -2.52 -9.69
CA ALA A 24 -8.49 -2.94 -8.62
C ALA A 24 -8.71 -4.40 -8.24
N ARG A 25 -9.98 -4.79 -8.11
CA ARG A 25 -10.37 -6.17 -7.82
C ARG A 25 -9.86 -7.14 -8.89
N LEU A 26 -10.05 -6.82 -10.17
CA LEU A 26 -9.56 -7.65 -11.28
C LEU A 26 -8.04 -7.81 -11.26
N LEU A 27 -7.29 -6.75 -10.94
CA LEU A 27 -5.83 -6.82 -10.84
C LEU A 27 -5.35 -7.67 -9.66
N ILE A 28 -6.05 -7.58 -8.52
CA ILE A 28 -5.71 -8.31 -7.30
C ILE A 28 -6.06 -9.80 -7.41
N GLU A 29 -7.18 -10.14 -8.06
CA GLU A 29 -7.64 -11.52 -8.24
C GLU A 29 -6.95 -12.25 -9.42
N ASP A 30 -6.12 -11.56 -10.21
CA ASP A 30 -5.36 -12.16 -11.32
C ASP A 30 -4.06 -12.80 -10.82
N ASP A 31 -4.01 -14.13 -10.84
CA ASP A 31 -2.86 -14.95 -10.43
C ASP A 31 -1.55 -14.64 -11.20
N ALA A 32 -1.61 -13.93 -12.34
CA ALA A 32 -0.42 -13.45 -13.04
C ALA A 32 0.26 -12.26 -12.33
N ASN A 33 -0.34 -11.72 -11.27
CA ASN A 33 0.16 -10.59 -10.50
C ASN A 33 0.72 -11.02 -9.14
N ASP A 34 1.91 -10.48 -8.82
CA ASP A 34 2.54 -10.60 -7.51
C ASP A 34 2.06 -9.42 -6.66
N ILE A 35 1.11 -9.68 -5.77
CA ILE A 35 0.48 -8.68 -4.92
C ILE A 35 1.33 -8.48 -3.67
N LEU A 36 1.79 -7.24 -3.48
CA LEU A 36 2.68 -6.82 -2.42
C LEU A 36 1.93 -5.94 -1.41
N PHE A 37 2.28 -6.07 -0.13
CA PHE A 37 1.89 -5.10 0.91
C PHE A 37 3.14 -4.62 1.65
N SER A 38 3.19 -3.35 2.03
CA SER A 38 4.37 -2.79 2.70
C SER A 38 4.31 -2.91 4.21
N ALA A 39 5.46 -3.16 4.83
CA ALA A 39 5.63 -2.99 6.28
C ALA A 39 5.32 -1.54 6.73
N ALA A 40 5.46 -0.54 5.85
CA ALA A 40 5.06 0.85 6.12
C ALA A 40 3.55 0.98 6.35
N SER A 41 2.72 0.28 5.56
CA SER A 41 1.27 0.26 5.74
C SER A 41 0.88 -0.37 7.08
N ILE A 42 1.57 -1.44 7.50
CA ILE A 42 1.35 -2.05 8.83
C ILE A 42 1.69 -1.06 9.95
N LEU A 43 2.80 -0.32 9.82
CA LEU A 43 3.18 0.72 10.78
C LEU A 43 2.16 1.87 10.83
N GLU A 44 1.68 2.32 9.67
CA GLU A 44 0.64 3.35 9.57
C GLU A 44 -0.64 2.92 10.30
N ILE A 45 -1.10 1.69 10.06
CA ILE A 45 -2.25 1.10 10.72
C ILE A 45 -2.04 1.06 12.24
N ALA A 46 -0.86 0.62 12.69
CA ALA A 46 -0.52 0.57 14.11
C ALA A 46 -0.59 1.93 14.79
N ILE A 47 -0.05 2.97 14.15
CA ILE A 47 -0.07 4.35 14.68
C ILE A 47 -1.49 4.90 14.70
N LYS A 48 -2.28 4.69 13.64
CA LYS A 48 -3.68 5.13 13.57
C LYS A 48 -4.57 4.42 14.60
N ALA A 49 -4.37 3.12 14.80
CA ALA A 49 -5.07 2.33 15.83
C ALA A 49 -4.71 2.83 17.24
N GLN A 50 -3.44 3.10 17.53
CA GLN A 50 -3.01 3.66 18.81
C GLN A 50 -3.61 5.05 19.07
N ALA A 51 -3.77 5.87 18.03
CA ALA A 51 -4.40 7.18 18.11
C ALA A 51 -5.93 7.14 18.31
N GLY A 52 -6.54 5.95 18.42
CA GLY A 52 -7.97 5.77 18.66
C GLY A 52 -8.85 6.02 17.43
N ARG A 53 -8.31 5.94 16.21
CA ARG A 53 -9.12 6.03 15.00
C ARG A 53 -9.93 4.75 14.82
N VAL A 54 -11.26 4.88 14.87
CA VAL A 54 -12.25 3.79 14.87
C VAL A 54 -12.23 2.96 13.57
N ASP A 55 -11.75 3.53 12.46
CA ASP A 55 -11.70 2.87 11.15
C ASP A 55 -10.66 1.74 11.06
N PHE A 56 -9.81 1.56 12.08
CA PHE A 56 -8.78 0.52 12.15
C PHE A 56 -8.99 -0.39 13.37
N PRO A 57 -10.13 -1.11 13.50
CA PRO A 57 -10.43 -1.90 14.68
C PRO A 57 -9.63 -3.22 14.75
N VAL A 58 -8.95 -3.60 13.67
CA VAL A 58 -8.20 -4.86 13.56
C VAL A 58 -6.74 -4.63 13.95
N ARG A 59 -6.17 -5.57 14.71
CA ARG A 59 -4.79 -5.44 15.15
C ARG A 59 -3.82 -5.53 13.94
N PRO A 60 -2.77 -4.70 13.88
CA PRO A 60 -1.82 -4.70 12.76
C PRO A 60 -1.18 -6.07 12.45
N ASP A 61 -0.89 -6.86 13.49
CA ASP A 61 -0.34 -8.21 13.35
C ASP A 61 -1.31 -9.20 12.70
N GLN A 62 -2.62 -9.04 12.94
CA GLN A 62 -3.65 -9.86 12.30
C GLN A 62 -3.79 -9.52 10.81
N ILE A 63 -3.63 -8.24 10.44
CA ILE A 63 -3.68 -7.79 9.05
C ILE A 63 -2.50 -8.37 8.26
N ALA A 64 -1.28 -8.29 8.81
CA ALA A 64 -0.11 -8.88 8.19
C ALA A 64 -0.26 -10.40 8.00
N ALA A 65 -0.75 -11.12 9.04
CA ALA A 65 -1.00 -12.54 8.95
C ALA A 65 -2.07 -12.90 7.91
N ALA A 66 -3.15 -12.12 7.82
CA ALA A 66 -4.21 -12.32 6.84
C ALA A 66 -3.73 -12.06 5.40
N ALA A 67 -2.91 -11.03 5.20
CA ALA A 67 -2.29 -10.73 3.89
C ALA A 67 -1.44 -11.92 3.41
N LEU A 68 -0.56 -12.42 4.28
CA LEU A 68 0.27 -13.59 3.97
C LEU A 68 -0.58 -14.84 3.69
N ALA A 69 -1.64 -15.07 4.47
CA ALA A 69 -2.54 -16.20 4.26
C ALA A 69 -3.34 -16.12 2.94
N THR A 70 -3.54 -14.90 2.42
CA THR A 70 -4.18 -14.66 1.11
C THR A 70 -3.22 -14.92 -0.06
N GLY A 71 -1.92 -15.09 0.21
CA GLY A 71 -0.88 -15.26 -0.80
C GLY A 71 -0.20 -13.95 -1.22
N PHE A 72 -0.47 -12.84 -0.52
CA PHE A 72 0.25 -11.59 -0.74
C PHE A 72 1.67 -11.69 -0.17
N SER A 73 2.61 -11.00 -0.81
CA SER A 73 4.00 -10.93 -0.40
C SER A 73 4.26 -9.67 0.43
N GLU A 74 4.90 -9.82 1.58
CA GLU A 74 5.37 -8.65 2.35
C GLU A 74 6.54 -7.98 1.64
N LEU A 75 6.51 -6.66 1.54
CA LEU A 75 7.62 -5.83 1.08
C LEU A 75 8.27 -5.09 2.26
N PRO A 76 9.46 -5.54 2.73
CA PRO A 76 10.19 -4.87 3.79
C PRO A 76 10.58 -3.44 3.42
N VAL A 77 10.63 -2.56 4.42
CA VAL A 77 11.18 -1.21 4.27
C VAL A 77 12.69 -1.25 4.54
N SER A 78 13.47 -0.83 3.55
CA SER A 78 14.92 -0.72 3.63
C SER A 78 15.39 0.74 3.72
N ALA A 79 16.65 0.95 4.09
CA ALA A 79 17.27 2.28 4.07
C ALA A 79 17.25 2.92 2.66
N ARG A 80 17.33 2.11 1.60
CA ARG A 80 17.20 2.57 0.20
C ARG A 80 15.83 3.21 -0.05
N HIS A 81 14.77 2.60 0.45
CA HIS A 81 13.41 3.13 0.32
C HIS A 81 13.27 4.46 1.07
N GLY A 82 13.77 4.51 2.32
CA GLY A 82 13.76 5.74 3.12
C GLY A 82 14.56 6.89 2.47
N ALA A 83 15.74 6.61 1.93
CA ALA A 83 16.55 7.59 1.22
C ALA A 83 15.86 8.09 -0.07
N GLY A 84 15.13 7.20 -0.77
CA GLY A 84 14.39 7.54 -1.98
C GLY A 84 13.35 8.65 -1.77
N VAL A 85 12.77 8.76 -0.57
CA VAL A 85 11.79 9.82 -0.23
C VAL A 85 12.34 11.23 -0.44
N CYS A 86 13.65 11.42 -0.25
CA CYS A 86 14.31 12.72 -0.45
C CYS A 86 14.30 13.18 -1.92
N SER A 87 14.24 12.23 -2.86
CA SER A 87 14.21 12.52 -4.30
C SER A 87 12.80 12.83 -4.81
N LEU A 88 11.76 12.60 -4.01
CA LEU A 88 10.38 12.82 -4.41
C LEU A 88 10.00 14.32 -4.31
N PRO A 89 9.31 14.88 -5.33
CA PRO A 89 8.77 16.23 -5.25
C PRO A 89 7.84 16.40 -4.04
N LEU A 90 7.64 17.63 -3.57
CA LEU A 90 6.83 17.91 -2.39
C LEU A 90 5.37 18.25 -2.76
N HIS A 91 4.64 17.28 -3.31
CA HIS A 91 3.20 17.46 -3.60
C HIS A 91 2.33 17.29 -2.35
N HIS A 92 2.73 16.42 -1.42
CA HIS A 92 2.10 16.24 -0.09
C HIS A 92 3.15 15.87 0.98
N ARG A 93 2.72 15.82 2.24
CA ARG A 93 3.60 15.65 3.43
C ARG A 93 3.37 14.38 4.25
N ASP A 94 2.42 13.54 3.87
CA ASP A 94 2.24 12.24 4.50
C ASP A 94 3.51 11.36 4.31
N PRO A 95 4.20 10.96 5.39
CA PRO A 95 5.43 10.20 5.28
C PRO A 95 5.20 8.76 4.80
N PHE A 96 4.02 8.16 5.03
CA PHE A 96 3.73 6.79 4.63
C PHE A 96 3.50 6.70 3.13
N ASP A 97 2.65 7.57 2.58
CA ASP A 97 2.40 7.64 1.13
C ASP A 97 3.70 7.90 0.35
N ARG A 98 4.52 8.84 0.83
CA ARG A 98 5.82 9.13 0.23
C ARG A 98 6.76 7.92 0.28
N LEU A 99 6.72 7.13 1.36
CA LEU A 99 7.53 5.93 1.48
C LEU A 99 7.03 4.81 0.56
N LEU A 100 5.71 4.62 0.42
CA LEU A 100 5.11 3.67 -0.52
C LEU A 100 5.48 4.00 -1.97
N ILE A 101 5.44 5.28 -2.35
CA ILE A 101 5.90 5.75 -3.66
C ILE A 101 7.39 5.44 -3.86
N ALA A 102 8.22 5.72 -2.85
CA ALA A 102 9.65 5.41 -2.92
C ALA A 102 9.93 3.89 -3.05
N GLN A 103 9.13 3.04 -2.39
CA GLN A 103 9.19 1.58 -2.55
C GLN A 103 8.78 1.16 -3.95
N ALA A 104 7.65 1.66 -4.46
CA ALA A 104 7.15 1.38 -5.80
C ALA A 104 8.20 1.68 -6.89
N ILE A 105 8.88 2.83 -6.77
CA ILE A 105 9.96 3.23 -7.69
C ILE A 105 11.21 2.37 -7.51
N SER A 106 11.57 2.01 -6.27
CA SER A 106 12.79 1.25 -5.97
C SER A 106 12.71 -0.22 -6.37
N GLU A 107 11.51 -0.81 -6.31
CA GLU A 107 11.22 -2.24 -6.52
C GLU A 107 10.41 -2.50 -7.81
N PRO A 108 10.54 -1.60 -8.80
CA PRO A 108 9.60 -1.36 -9.91
C PRO A 108 8.24 -2.06 -9.80
N ALA A 109 7.44 -1.67 -8.80
CA ALA A 109 6.09 -2.16 -8.57
C ALA A 109 5.07 -1.06 -8.88
N ARG A 110 3.88 -1.44 -9.38
CA ARG A 110 2.78 -0.49 -9.58
C ARG A 110 2.06 -0.26 -8.26
N LEU A 111 1.97 0.98 -7.79
CA LEU A 111 1.24 1.34 -6.57
C LEU A 111 -0.24 1.54 -6.91
N LEU A 112 -1.13 0.69 -6.40
CA LEU A 112 -2.58 0.89 -6.49
C LEU A 112 -3.08 1.73 -5.32
N THR A 113 -3.75 2.84 -5.60
CA THR A 113 -4.28 3.78 -4.59
C THR A 113 -5.60 4.41 -5.06
N VAL A 114 -6.41 4.87 -4.10
CA VAL A 114 -7.57 5.74 -4.37
C VAL A 114 -7.24 7.23 -4.23
N ASP A 115 -6.02 7.58 -3.81
CA ASP A 115 -5.60 8.98 -3.70
C ASP A 115 -5.05 9.48 -5.04
N ALA A 116 -5.91 10.22 -5.76
CA ALA A 116 -5.57 10.83 -7.04
C ALA A 116 -4.35 11.78 -6.98
N LEU A 117 -4.01 12.32 -5.80
CA LEU A 117 -2.87 13.21 -5.62
C LEU A 117 -1.53 12.47 -5.80
N LEU A 118 -1.49 11.16 -5.54
CA LEU A 118 -0.28 10.36 -5.65
C LEU A 118 0.13 10.10 -7.11
N GLY A 119 -0.81 10.15 -8.05
CA GLY A 119 -0.54 10.00 -9.49
C GLY A 119 0.44 11.03 -10.06
N GLN A 120 0.67 12.13 -9.34
CA GLN A 120 1.63 13.17 -9.74
C GLN A 120 3.10 12.78 -9.56
N TYR A 121 3.38 11.71 -8.79
CA TYR A 121 4.76 11.34 -8.44
C TYR A 121 5.46 10.43 -9.46
N SER A 122 4.72 9.55 -10.14
CA SER A 122 5.30 8.55 -11.04
C SER A 122 4.24 7.87 -11.89
N GLU A 123 4.62 7.41 -13.08
CA GLU A 123 3.79 6.55 -13.96
C GLU A 123 3.52 5.15 -13.37
N LEU A 124 4.26 4.79 -12.31
CA LEU A 124 4.04 3.57 -11.54
C LEU A 124 2.88 3.70 -10.54
N VAL A 125 2.27 4.88 -10.39
CA VAL A 125 1.12 5.06 -9.49
C VAL A 125 -0.18 4.96 -10.29
N ASP A 126 -0.97 3.94 -9.96
CA ASP A 126 -2.30 3.71 -10.51
C ASP A 126 -3.36 4.24 -9.54
N THR A 127 -3.97 5.36 -9.93
CA THR A 127 -5.09 5.96 -9.19
C THR A 127 -6.40 5.38 -9.70
N LEU A 128 -7.21 4.82 -8.79
CA LEU A 128 -8.43 4.05 -9.09
C LEU A 128 -9.70 4.90 -9.05
#